data_AF-A0A258BTL6-F1
#
_entry.id   AF-A0A258BTL6-F1
#
_cell.length_a   1.000
_cell.length_b   1.000
_cell.length_c   1.000
_cell.angle_alpha   90.00
_cell.angle_beta   90.00
_cell.angle_gamma   90.00
#
_symmetry.space_group_name_H-M   'P 1'
#
loop_
_entity.id
_entity.type
_entity.pdbx_description
1 polymer ?
#
loop_
_entity_poly.entity_id
_entity_poly.type
_entity_poly.pdbx_seq_one_letter_code
_entity_poly.pdbx_strand_id
1 'polypeptide(L)'
;MFQPVIPLTGIGGWRFLQSTYDRQLQSHSDSPQIKSDRAYLMEKFSKPVEMDTFMKDSRLLRVAMTAFDLGGEEWKRGFISKALNDPIFWKA
;
A
#
# COMPACT_ATOMS: atom_id res chain seq x y z
N MET A 1 9.58 12.74 -1.45
CA MET A 1 8.98 11.85 -0.43
C MET A 1 8.31 12.73 0.61
N PHE A 2 7.14 12.36 1.11
CA PHE A 2 6.48 13.11 2.19
C PHE A 2 7.21 12.79 3.50
N GLN A 3 7.51 13.82 4.29
CA GLN A 3 8.08 13.66 5.62
C GLN A 3 7.06 14.19 6.64
N PRO A 4 6.51 13.33 7.52
CA PRO A 4 5.64 13.79 8.59
C PRO A 4 6.42 14.70 9.55
N VAL A 5 5.75 15.75 10.01
CA VAL A 5 6.33 16.72 10.95
C VAL A 5 5.74 16.45 12.32
N ILE A 6 6.56 16.00 13.27
CA ILE A 6 6.18 15.78 14.66
C ILE A 6 7.32 16.34 15.53
N PRO A 7 7.26 17.63 15.91
CA PRO A 7 8.39 18.32 16.54
C PRO A 7 8.55 18.00 18.04
N LEU A 8 7.54 17.38 18.65
CA LEU A 8 7.50 17.01 20.06
C LEU A 8 7.50 15.48 20.21
N THR A 9 7.99 14.99 21.35
CA THR A 9 7.95 13.56 21.69
C THR A 9 6.82 13.23 22.66
N GLY A 10 6.59 11.93 22.91
CA GLY A 10 5.62 11.45 23.89
C GLY A 10 4.19 11.94 23.63
N ILE A 11 3.43 12.23 24.69
CA ILE A 11 2.02 12.62 24.60
C ILE A 11 1.81 13.97 23.89
N GLY A 12 2.77 14.90 24.00
CA GLY A 12 2.75 16.18 23.28
C GLY A 12 2.86 15.98 21.77
N GLY A 13 3.77 15.09 21.34
CA GLY A 13 3.90 14.67 19.94
C GLY A 13 2.65 13.96 19.43
N TRP A 14 2.07 13.06 20.23
CA TRP A 14 0.84 12.36 19.87
C TRP A 14 -0.33 13.32 19.65
N ARG A 15 -0.57 14.26 20.57
CA ARG A 15 -1.63 15.27 20.42
C ARG A 15 -1.39 16.18 19.20
N PHE A 16 -0.14 16.56 18.94
CA PHE A 16 0.20 17.32 17.75
C PHE A 16 -0.13 16.55 16.47
N LEU A 17 0.27 15.27 16.40
CA LEU A 17 -0.07 14.39 15.28
C LEU A 17 -1.58 14.29 15.11
N GLN A 18 -2.34 14.02 16.16
CA GLN A 18 -3.80 13.97 16.09
C GLN A 18 -4.41 15.27 15.55
N SER A 19 -3.94 16.43 16.03
CA SER A 19 -4.45 17.74 15.59
C SER A 19 -4.07 18.10 14.15
N THR A 20 -3.01 17.48 13.61
CA THR A 20 -2.49 17.77 12.26
C THR A 20 -2.70 16.60 11.28
N TYR A 21 -3.32 15.51 11.74
CA TYR A 21 -3.41 14.24 11.02
C TYR A 21 -3.99 14.42 9.63
N ASP A 22 -5.15 15.05 9.50
CA ASP A 22 -5.83 15.22 8.21
C ASP A 22 -4.97 16.00 7.20
N ARG A 23 -4.29 17.06 7.65
CA ARG A 23 -3.41 17.87 6.78
C ARG A 23 -2.16 17.09 6.36
N GLN A 24 -1.57 16.35 7.28
CA GLN A 24 -0.41 15.50 7.00
C GLN A 24 -0.78 14.35 6.06
N LEU A 25 -1.93 13.70 6.29
CA LEU A 25 -2.47 12.66 5.45
C LEU A 25 -2.76 13.18 4.04
N GLN A 26 -3.44 14.33 3.91
CA GLN A 26 -3.71 14.96 2.62
C GLN A 26 -2.41 15.20 1.85
N SER A 27 -1.40 15.77 2.52
CA SER A 27 -0.10 16.06 1.92
C SER A 27 0.65 14.78 1.51
N HIS A 28 0.57 13.71 2.30
CA HIS A 28 1.10 12.39 1.96
C HIS A 28 0.39 11.79 0.73
N SER A 29 -0.94 11.79 0.75
CA SER A 29 -1.80 11.31 -0.35
C SER A 29 -1.60 12.10 -1.63
N ASP A 30 -1.24 13.39 -1.53
CA ASP A 30 -0.96 14.26 -2.65
C ASP A 30 0.44 14.12 -3.24
N SER A 31 1.32 13.36 -2.59
CA SER A 31 2.68 13.15 -3.08
C SER A 31 2.66 12.46 -4.46
N PRO A 32 3.57 12.84 -5.39
CA PRO A 32 3.56 12.31 -6.75
C PRO A 32 3.62 10.78 -6.83
N GLN A 33 4.40 10.15 -5.95
CA GLN A 33 4.53 8.69 -5.92
C GLN A 33 3.22 8.02 -5.52
N ILE A 34 2.56 8.48 -4.45
CA ILE A 34 1.28 7.93 -3.98
C ILE A 34 0.18 8.13 -5.01
N LYS A 35 0.12 9.30 -5.65
CA LYS A 35 -0.82 9.56 -6.75
C LYS A 35 -0.61 8.60 -7.92
N SER A 36 0.64 8.43 -8.34
CA SER A 36 1.01 7.55 -9.46
C SER A 36 0.69 6.09 -9.17
N ASP A 37 1.01 5.61 -7.97
CA ASP A 37 0.74 4.22 -7.56
C ASP A 37 -0.76 3.96 -7.38
N ARG A 38 -1.51 4.90 -6.79
CA ARG A 38 -2.98 4.82 -6.71
C ARG A 38 -3.63 4.77 -8.09
N ALA A 39 -3.23 5.66 -9.00
CA ALA A 39 -3.75 5.69 -10.37
C ALA A 39 -3.45 4.37 -11.09
N TYR A 40 -2.23 3.85 -10.96
CA TYR A 40 -1.83 2.59 -11.57
C TYR A 40 -2.64 1.40 -11.05
N LEU A 41 -2.82 1.31 -9.73
CA LEU A 41 -3.61 0.25 -9.11
C LEU A 41 -5.08 0.32 -9.56
N MET A 42 -5.69 1.52 -9.55
CA MET A 42 -7.07 1.73 -10.02
C MET A 42 -7.24 1.36 -11.50
N GLU A 43 -6.28 1.73 -12.35
CA GLU A 43 -6.30 1.38 -13.77
C GLU A 43 -6.25 -0.14 -13.98
N LYS A 44 -5.33 -0.84 -13.30
CA LYS A 44 -5.15 -2.29 -13.47
C LYS A 44 -6.33 -3.09 -12.95
N PHE A 45 -6.89 -2.74 -11.79
CA PHE A 45 -8.04 -3.43 -11.19
C PHE A 45 -9.40 -2.98 -11.75
N SER A 46 -9.43 -2.02 -12.69
CA SER A 46 -10.67 -1.65 -13.40
C SER A 46 -11.23 -2.79 -14.28
N LYS A 47 -10.42 -3.82 -14.53
CA LYS A 47 -10.77 -5.03 -15.29
C LYS A 47 -10.38 -6.25 -14.47
N PRO A 48 -10.98 -7.43 -14.74
CA PRO A 48 -10.47 -8.69 -14.19
C PRO A 48 -8.98 -8.85 -14.50
N VAL A 49 -8.18 -9.10 -13.47
CA VAL A 49 -6.74 -9.29 -13.60
C VAL A 49 -6.43 -10.77 -13.43
N GLU A 50 -5.80 -11.35 -14.45
CA GLU A 50 -5.30 -12.72 -14.38
C GLU A 50 -4.12 -12.83 -13.42
N MET A 51 -4.08 -13.92 -12.66
CA MET A 51 -3.09 -14.16 -11.62
C MET A 51 -1.64 -14.11 -12.14
N ASP A 52 -1.36 -14.74 -13.27
CA ASP A 52 -0.03 -14.71 -13.88
C ASP A 52 0.38 -13.29 -14.31
N THR A 53 -0.59 -12.51 -14.80
CA THR A 53 -0.37 -11.09 -15.16
C THR A 53 -0.08 -10.25 -13.92
N PHE A 54 -0.85 -10.44 -12.84
CA PHE A 54 -0.62 -9.77 -11.56
C PHE A 54 0.77 -10.07 -11.00
N MET A 55 1.17 -11.35 -11.02
CA MET A 55 2.47 -11.76 -10.50
C MET A 55 3.61 -11.16 -11.33
N LYS A 56 3.52 -11.16 -12.66
CA LYS A 56 4.59 -10.63 -13.55
C LYS A 56 4.76 -9.11 -13.48
N ASP A 57 3.73 -8.38 -13.06
CA ASP A 57 3.78 -6.93 -12.92
C ASP A 57 4.36 -6.53 -11.56
N SER A 58 5.69 -6.35 -11.51
CA SER A 58 6.40 -5.97 -10.28
C SER A 58 5.91 -4.64 -9.68
N ARG A 59 5.39 -3.72 -10.51
CA ARG A 59 4.84 -2.45 -10.03
C ARG A 59 3.50 -2.68 -9.36
N LEU A 60 2.59 -3.41 -10.01
CA LEU A 60 1.29 -3.73 -9.46
C LEU A 60 1.42 -4.54 -8.17
N LEU A 61 2.33 -5.53 -8.16
CA LEU A 61 2.62 -6.34 -6.99
C LEU A 61 3.10 -5.48 -5.81
N ARG A 62 4.10 -4.62 -6.01
CA ARG A 62 4.59 -3.70 -4.97
C ARG A 62 3.49 -2.82 -4.41
N VAL A 63 2.67 -2.22 -5.27
CA VAL A 63 1.62 -1.29 -4.82
C VAL A 63 0.52 -2.03 -4.06
N ALA A 64 0.08 -3.20 -4.55
CA ALA A 64 -0.90 -4.03 -3.86
C ALA A 64 -0.38 -4.51 -2.50
N MET A 65 0.85 -5.05 -2.47
CA MET A 65 1.48 -5.52 -1.23
C MET A 65 1.63 -4.40 -0.20
N THR A 66 2.08 -3.22 -0.63
CA THR A 66 2.18 -2.03 0.25
C THR A 66 0.82 -1.62 0.81
N ALA A 67 -0.25 -1.69 0.01
CA ALA A 67 -1.60 -1.33 0.46
C ALA A 67 -2.14 -2.26 1.57
N PHE A 68 -1.65 -3.49 1.64
CA PHE A 68 -2.00 -4.48 2.67
C PHE A 68 -0.91 -4.64 3.75
N ASP A 69 -0.02 -3.65 3.91
CA ASP A 69 1.07 -3.65 4.91
C ASP A 69 2.13 -4.76 4.71
N LEU A 70 2.25 -5.25 3.47
CA LEU A 70 3.24 -6.26 3.06
C LEU A 70 4.35 -5.68 2.17
N GLY A 71 4.54 -4.35 2.21
CA GLY A 71 5.59 -3.69 1.42
C GLY A 71 6.98 -4.22 1.77
N GLY A 72 7.81 -4.50 0.76
CA GLY A 72 9.14 -5.09 0.94
C GLY A 72 9.15 -6.63 0.96
N GLU A 73 7.98 -7.28 0.96
CA GLU A 73 7.84 -8.73 0.95
C GLU A 73 7.50 -9.31 -0.43
N GLU A 74 7.65 -8.50 -1.50
CA GLU A 74 7.31 -8.87 -2.87
C GLU A 74 8.18 -10.03 -3.42
N TRP A 75 9.35 -10.24 -2.81
CA TRP A 75 10.27 -11.33 -3.14
C TRP A 75 9.71 -12.71 -2.77
N LYS A 76 8.72 -12.79 -1.85
CA LYS A 76 8.06 -14.04 -1.41
C LYS A 76 7.05 -14.57 -2.45
N ARG A 77 7.42 -14.58 -3.73
CA ARG A 77 6.51 -14.86 -4.87
C ARG A 77 5.81 -16.22 -4.78
N GLY A 78 6.50 -17.24 -4.27
CA GLY A 78 5.89 -18.56 -4.05
C GLY A 78 4.78 -18.54 -2.99
N PHE A 79 4.99 -17.79 -1.91
CA PHE A 79 3.98 -17.62 -0.85
C PHE A 79 2.79 -16.81 -1.35
N ILE A 80 3.04 -15.69 -2.04
CA ILE A 80 1.98 -14.85 -2.63
C ILE A 80 1.13 -15.68 -3.60
N SER A 81 1.78 -16.45 -4.47
CA SER A 81 1.09 -17.35 -5.40
C SER A 81 0.24 -18.40 -4.68
N LYS A 82 0.78 -19.00 -3.61
CA LYS A 82 0.04 -19.96 -2.80
C LYS A 82 -1.15 -19.31 -2.09
N ALA A 83 -0.96 -18.17 -1.43
CA ALA A 83 -2.01 -17.49 -0.68
C ALA A 83 -3.21 -17.09 -1.57
N LEU A 84 -2.94 -16.65 -2.81
CA LEU A 84 -3.98 -16.25 -3.75
C LEU A 84 -4.71 -17.44 -4.41
N ASN A 85 -4.08 -18.62 -4.53
CA ASN A 85 -4.68 -19.79 -5.16
C ASN A 85 -5.27 -20.80 -4.17
N ASP A 86 -4.77 -20.85 -2.94
CA ASP A 86 -5.13 -21.88 -1.97
C ASP A 86 -6.44 -21.49 -1.27
N PRO A 87 -7.51 -22.30 -1.43
CA PRO A 87 -8.83 -22.01 -0.86
C PRO A 87 -8.81 -21.89 0.67
N ILE A 88 -7.79 -22.44 1.35
CA ILE A 88 -7.70 -22.36 2.82
C ILE A 88 -7.61 -20.91 3.32
N PHE A 89 -7.07 -20.00 2.51
CA PHE A 89 -6.96 -18.58 2.87
C PHE A 89 -8.26 -17.79 2.62
N TRP A 90 -9.22 -18.37 1.89
CA TRP A 90 -10.44 -17.68 1.45
C TRP A 90 -11.74 -18.35 1.93
N LYS A 91 -11.63 -19.47 2.64
CA LYS A 91 -12.75 -20.08 3.37
C LYS A 91 -12.95 -19.34 4.68
N ALA A 92 -13.88 -18.39 4.68
CA ALA A 92 -14.51 -17.83 5.87
C ALA A 92 -15.74 -18.65 6.25
#